data_AF-A0A8C0WBV2-F1
#
_entry.id   AF-A0A8C0WBV2-F1
#
_cell.length_a   1.000
_cell.length_b   1.000
_cell.length_c   1.000
_cell.angle_alpha   90.00
_cell.angle_beta   90.00
_cell.angle_gamma   90.00
#
_symmetry.space_group_name_H-M   'P 1'
#
loop_
_entity.id
_entity.type
_entity.pdbx_description
1 polymer ?
#
loop_
_entity_poly.entity_id
_entity_poly.type
_entity_poly.pdbx_seq_one_letter_code
_entity_poly.pdbx_strand_id
1 'polypeptide(L)'
;MLSVVENGQESRAAIPVIKKKLVGSVKALQKQCVSLDTVVTSEDGDANTMCSALEAVFIHGLHPKHIRAEAGGKRKKHAYQKPLPQPVFWPLLKAVTHK
;
A
#
# COMPACT_ATOMS: atom_id res chain seq x y z
N MET A 1 8.26 3.46 24.30
CA MET A 1 8.48 2.17 23.62
C MET A 1 7.21 1.33 23.71
N LEU A 2 6.17 1.69 22.97
CA LEU A 2 4.93 0.92 22.83
C LEU A 2 4.57 1.01 21.35
N SER A 3 4.75 -0.06 20.56
CA SER A 3 4.16 -0.13 19.19
C SER A 3 4.42 -1.42 18.44
N VAL A 4 5.48 -2.20 18.73
CA VAL A 4 5.79 -3.39 17.91
C VAL A 4 4.80 -4.54 18.12
N VAL A 5 4.33 -4.74 19.35
CA VAL A 5 3.47 -5.88 19.70
C VAL A 5 1.99 -5.63 19.36
N GLU A 6 1.49 -4.41 19.56
CA GLU A 6 0.10 -4.05 19.19
C GLU A 6 -0.13 -4.08 17.68
N ASN A 7 0.85 -3.63 16.88
CA ASN A 7 0.74 -3.63 15.42
C ASN A 7 0.58 -5.04 14.83
N GLY A 8 1.18 -6.08 15.44
CA GLY A 8 1.11 -7.46 14.93
C GLY A 8 -0.26 -8.12 15.08
N GLN A 9 -0.98 -7.80 16.17
CA GLN A 9 -2.29 -8.35 16.47
C GLN A 9 -3.38 -7.66 15.63
N GLU A 10 -3.34 -6.34 15.54
CA GLU A 10 -4.21 -5.51 14.68
C GLU A 10 -4.01 -5.86 13.19
N SER A 11 -2.77 -6.10 12.74
CA SER A 11 -2.49 -6.47 11.35
C SER A 11 -3.09 -7.82 10.97
N ARG A 12 -3.12 -8.81 11.88
CA ARG A 12 -3.78 -10.10 11.63
C ARG A 12 -5.29 -9.97 11.44
N ALA A 13 -5.93 -9.08 12.18
CA ALA A 13 -7.36 -8.79 12.00
C ALA A 13 -7.63 -7.93 10.75
N ALA A 14 -6.68 -7.06 10.37
CA ALA A 14 -6.79 -6.21 9.20
C ALA A 14 -6.67 -6.98 7.87
N ILE A 15 -5.81 -8.00 7.80
CA ILE A 15 -5.56 -8.76 6.55
C ILE A 15 -6.85 -9.34 5.92
N PRO A 16 -7.74 -10.03 6.66
CA PRO A 16 -9.02 -10.48 6.12
C PRO A 16 -9.91 -9.35 5.58
N VAL A 17 -9.92 -8.20 6.26
CA VAL A 17 -10.72 -7.04 5.88
C VAL A 17 -10.17 -6.42 4.59
N ILE A 18 -8.86 -6.23 4.52
CA ILE A 18 -8.15 -5.72 3.35
C ILE A 18 -8.41 -6.64 2.15
N LYS A 19 -8.26 -7.95 2.33
CA LYS A 19 -8.54 -8.94 1.28
C LYS A 19 -9.99 -8.84 0.79
N LYS A 20 -10.96 -8.74 1.72
CA LYS A 20 -12.38 -8.61 1.36
C LYS A 20 -12.65 -7.34 0.55
N LYS A 21 -12.08 -6.20 0.95
CA LYS A 21 -12.25 -4.91 0.25
C LYS A 21 -11.58 -4.91 -1.13
N LEU A 22 -10.38 -5.46 -1.23
CA LEU A 22 -9.66 -5.57 -2.50
C LEU A 22 -10.38 -6.49 -3.49
N VAL A 23 -10.80 -7.68 -3.05
CA VAL A 23 -11.53 -8.62 -3.92
C VAL A 23 -12.90 -8.06 -4.32
N GLY A 24 -13.60 -7.38 -3.41
CA GLY A 24 -14.91 -6.78 -3.68
C GLY A 24 -14.85 -5.67 -4.73
N SER A 25 -13.94 -4.71 -4.55
CA SER A 25 -13.76 -3.58 -5.47
C SER A 25 -13.32 -4.03 -6.87
N VAL A 26 -12.36 -4.94 -6.98
CA VAL A 26 -11.93 -5.48 -8.29
C VAL A 26 -13.08 -6.17 -9.02
N LYS A 27 -13.89 -6.97 -8.31
CA LYS A 27 -15.06 -7.63 -8.91
C LYS A 27 -16.12 -6.63 -9.36
N ALA A 28 -16.36 -5.58 -8.57
CA ALA A 28 -17.33 -4.55 -8.91
C ALA A 28 -16.89 -3.76 -10.15
N LEU A 29 -15.62 -3.35 -10.20
CA LEU A 29 -15.02 -2.69 -11.36
C LEU A 29 -15.06 -3.58 -12.61
N GLN A 30 -14.68 -4.86 -12.48
CA GLN A 30 -14.75 -5.80 -13.61
C GLN A 30 -16.18 -5.93 -14.14
N LYS A 31 -17.17 -6.02 -13.24
CA LYS A 31 -18.58 -6.08 -13.63
C LYS A 31 -19.00 -4.81 -14.37
N GLN A 32 -18.70 -3.64 -13.83
CA GLN A 32 -19.04 -2.34 -14.43
C GLN A 32 -18.41 -2.17 -15.81
N CYS A 33 -17.10 -2.44 -15.94
CA CYS A 33 -16.38 -2.35 -17.21
C CYS A 33 -17.03 -3.24 -18.28
N VAL A 34 -17.40 -4.47 -17.95
CA VAL A 34 -18.02 -5.39 -18.90
C VAL A 34 -19.48 -5.02 -19.19
N SER A 35 -20.22 -4.47 -18.23
CA SER A 35 -21.64 -4.18 -18.40
C SER A 35 -21.95 -2.83 -19.05
N LEU A 36 -21.10 -1.83 -18.81
CA LEU A 36 -21.36 -0.44 -19.17
C LEU A 36 -20.37 0.09 -20.22
N ASP A 37 -19.29 -0.65 -20.49
CA ASP A 37 -18.17 -0.22 -21.34
C ASP A 37 -17.61 1.16 -20.94
N THR A 38 -17.78 1.52 -19.66
CA THR A 38 -17.39 2.81 -19.11
C THR A 38 -15.93 2.78 -18.69
N VAL A 39 -15.22 3.85 -19.04
CA VAL A 39 -13.83 4.06 -18.58
C VAL A 39 -13.83 4.31 -17.07
N VAL A 40 -12.93 3.64 -16.36
CA VAL A 40 -12.71 3.86 -14.92
C VAL A 40 -12.01 5.21 -14.72
N THR A 41 -12.58 6.07 -13.89
CA THR A 41 -12.02 7.38 -13.53
C THR A 41 -11.74 7.47 -12.03
N SER A 42 -11.10 8.55 -11.58
CA SER A 42 -10.85 8.81 -10.15
C SER A 42 -12.11 9.08 -9.33
N GLU A 43 -13.25 9.31 -9.98
CA GLU A 43 -14.54 9.52 -9.29
C GLU A 43 -15.24 8.20 -8.97
N ASP A 44 -14.76 7.08 -9.51
CA ASP A 44 -15.32 5.76 -9.28
C ASP A 44 -15.06 5.31 -7.83
N GLY A 45 -16.15 5.01 -7.10
CA GLY A 45 -16.09 4.61 -5.70
C GLY A 45 -15.41 3.25 -5.48
N ASP A 46 -15.55 2.32 -6.42
CA ASP A 46 -14.90 1.02 -6.36
C ASP A 46 -13.40 1.14 -6.69
N ALA A 47 -13.02 2.02 -7.62
CA ALA A 47 -11.63 2.36 -7.90
C ALA A 47 -10.94 3.00 -6.69
N ASN A 48 -11.61 3.95 -6.03
CA ASN A 48 -11.10 4.54 -4.80
C ASN A 48 -10.96 3.51 -3.68
N THR A 49 -11.96 2.62 -3.52
CA THR A 49 -11.91 1.52 -2.55
C THR A 49 -10.75 0.56 -2.85
N MET A 50 -10.50 0.25 -4.12
CA MET A 50 -9.37 -0.57 -4.55
C MET A 50 -8.03 0.10 -4.19
N CYS A 51 -7.86 1.38 -4.51
CA CYS A 51 -6.67 2.15 -4.18
C CYS A 51 -6.41 2.21 -2.66
N SER A 52 -7.43 2.50 -1.85
CA SER A 52 -7.28 2.50 -0.38
C SER A 52 -6.97 1.10 0.17
N ALA A 53 -7.56 0.04 -0.40
CA ALA A 53 -7.23 -1.33 0.01
C ALA A 53 -5.78 -1.69 -0.32
N LEU A 54 -5.26 -1.25 -1.48
CA LEU A 54 -3.86 -1.45 -1.86
C LEU A 54 -2.90 -0.70 -0.93
N GLU A 55 -3.22 0.54 -0.55
CA GLU A 55 -2.44 1.28 0.45
C GLU A 55 -2.40 0.53 1.79
N ALA A 56 -3.53 -0.01 2.24
CA ALA A 56 -3.59 -0.82 3.46
C ALA A 56 -2.78 -2.13 3.35
N VAL A 57 -2.67 -2.74 2.16
CA VAL A 57 -1.76 -3.88 1.94
C VAL A 57 -0.32 -3.46 2.22
N PHE A 58 0.12 -2.31 1.72
CA PHE A 58 1.50 -1.85 1.92
C PHE A 58 1.84 -1.57 3.39
N ILE A 59 0.85 -1.18 4.20
CA ILE A 59 1.03 -0.85 5.62
C ILE A 59 0.89 -2.08 6.51
N HIS A 60 -0.14 -2.92 6.29
CA HIS A 60 -0.53 -4.02 7.19
C HIS A 60 -0.46 -5.41 6.56
N GLY A 61 -0.55 -5.50 5.23
CA GLY A 61 -0.66 -6.77 4.50
C GLY A 61 0.68 -7.39 4.10
N LEU A 62 1.77 -6.64 4.17
CA LEU A 62 3.10 -7.10 3.77
C LEU A 62 3.91 -7.63 4.94
N HIS A 63 4.50 -8.81 4.75
CA HIS A 63 5.48 -9.34 5.70
C HIS A 63 6.71 -8.42 5.76
N PRO A 64 7.28 -8.12 6.95
CA PRO A 64 8.43 -7.23 7.10
C PRO A 64 9.63 -7.59 6.20
N LYS A 65 9.83 -8.89 5.91
CA LYS A 65 10.86 -9.36 4.97
C LYS A 65 10.80 -8.75 3.57
N HIS A 66 9.61 -8.32 3.13
CA HIS A 66 9.38 -7.66 1.84
C HIS A 66 9.50 -6.13 1.95
N ILE A 67 9.34 -5.60 3.15
CA ILE A 67 9.48 -4.18 3.47
C ILE A 67 10.94 -3.97 3.91
N ARG A 68 11.88 -3.96 2.96
CA ARG A 68 13.25 -3.53 3.28
C ARG A 68 13.19 -2.05 3.64
N ALA A 69 13.16 -1.76 4.93
CA ALA A 69 13.63 -0.47 5.40
C ALA A 69 15.08 -0.36 4.92
N GLU A 70 15.37 0.60 4.04
CA GLU A 70 16.75 0.97 3.73
C GLU A 70 17.40 1.46 5.03
N ALA A 71 17.91 0.53 5.83
CA ALA A 71 18.87 0.82 6.88
C ALA A 71 20.21 1.08 6.19
N GLY A 72 20.45 2.35 5.83
CA GLY A 72 21.81 2.82 5.54
C GLY A 72 22.34 2.59 4.12
N GLY A 73 21.67 3.12 3.10
CA GLY A 73 22.33 3.42 1.84
C GLY A 73 23.15 4.71 1.96
N LYS A 74 24.48 4.63 1.97
CA LYS A 74 25.41 5.77 1.86
C LYS A 74 25.07 6.63 0.62
N ARG A 75 24.17 7.62 0.75
CA ARG A 75 24.07 8.73 -0.20
C ARG A 75 24.64 9.98 0.46
N LYS A 76 25.90 10.27 0.12
CA LYS A 76 26.46 11.62 0.25
C LYS A 76 25.61 12.55 -0.60
N LYS A 77 24.88 13.49 0.00
CA LYS A 77 24.77 14.92 -0.38
C LYS A 77 23.67 15.62 0.42
N HIS A 78 24.02 16.81 0.91
CA HIS A 78 23.22 17.81 1.62
C HIS A 78 23.02 17.62 3.14
N ALA A 79 24.05 18.05 3.86
CA ALA A 79 24.17 18.09 5.32
C ALA A 79 23.24 19.09 6.05
N TYR A 80 22.08 19.47 5.48
CA TYR A 80 21.16 20.42 6.12
C TYR A 80 19.66 20.11 5.96
N GLN A 81 19.29 19.08 5.19
CA GLN A 81 17.89 18.68 5.11
C GLN A 81 17.72 17.28 5.66
N LYS A 82 17.02 17.18 6.80
CA LYS A 82 16.54 15.91 7.33
C LYS A 82 15.64 15.29 6.25
N PRO A 83 15.94 14.08 5.76
CA PRO A 83 15.09 13.41 4.79
C PRO A 83 13.66 13.36 5.33
N LEU A 84 12.68 13.71 4.50
CA LEU A 84 11.27 13.54 4.87
C LEU A 84 11.02 12.09 5.28
N PRO A 85 10.21 11.84 6.32
CA PRO A 85 9.83 10.49 6.68
C PRO A 85 9.17 9.83 5.47
N GLN A 86 9.82 8.81 4.91
CA GLN A 86 9.27 8.02 3.82
C GLN A 86 8.42 6.89 4.43
N PRO A 87 7.24 6.59 3.86
CA PRO A 87 6.50 5.40 4.23
C PRO A 87 7.39 4.17 4.09
N VAL A 88 7.31 3.24 5.04
CA VAL A 88 8.20 2.07 5.11
C VAL A 88 8.18 1.21 3.84
N PHE A 89 7.09 1.25 3.06
CA PHE A 89 6.93 0.54 1.80
C PHE A 89 7.49 1.26 0.57
N TRP A 90 7.91 2.53 0.68
CA TRP A 90 8.38 3.32 -0.46
C TRP A 90 9.57 2.71 -1.23
N PRO A 91 10.55 2.04 -0.58
CA PRO A 91 11.59 1.30 -1.29
C PRO A 91 11.02 0.19 -2.19
N LEU A 92 9.99 -0.52 -1.72
CA LEU A 92 9.31 -1.55 -2.51
C LEU A 92 8.58 -0.94 -3.71
N LEU A 93 7.88 0.17 -3.51
CA LEU A 93 7.22 0.89 -4.62
C LEU A 93 8.22 1.31 -5.69
N LYS A 94 9.34 1.94 -5.28
CA LYS A 94 10.41 2.36 -6.19
C LYS A 94 11.02 1.19 -6.98
N ALA A 95 11.17 0.01 -6.37
CA ALA A 95 11.70 -1.17 -7.05
C ALA A 95 10.79 -1.66 -8.19
N VAL A 96 9.49 -1.36 -8.12
CA VAL A 96 8.53 -1.69 -9.18
C VAL A 96 8.48 -0.61 -10.24
N THR A 97 8.53 0.67 -9.86
CA THR A 97 8.28 1.80 -10.78
C THR A 97 9.52 2.31 -11.53
N HIS A 98 10.73 2.15 -10.99
CA HIS A 98 11.96 2.78 -11.53
C HIS A 98 13.01 1.78 -12.02
N LYS A 99 12.59 0.68 -12.66
CA LYS A 99 13.54 -0.23 -13.31
C LYS A 99 14.42 0.48 -14.33
#